data_AF-A0A2A2UUA8-F1
#
_entry.id   AF-A0A2A2UUA8-F1
#
_cell.length_a   1.000
_cell.length_b   1.000
_cell.length_c   1.000
_cell.angle_alpha   90.00
_cell.angle_beta   90.00
_cell.angle_gamma   90.00
#
_symmetry.space_group_name_H-M   'P 1'
#
loop_
_entity.id
_entity.type
_entity.pdbx_description
1 polymer ?
#
loop_
_entity_poly.entity_id
_entity_poly.type
_entity_poly.pdbx_seq_one_letter_code
_entity_poly.pdbx_strand_id
1 'polypeptide(L)'
;MLHLSGVAWASSVSIYNNELKEQIVTASVPLSLVGILFMLSNSVAVILLTLRHRGNHITLESERALPPASVISFSADIHKANLARVMKATSASKEMSIESDKDVKSKNHKKQVANSVISEMIKETISSMVELANNWNQSRLGELKYSANLFSVIKKDDLDFTKEEELREAVESSPFFLYVDSFESRTAHCDYLIISQQEYSTCNKKKLLKNGQMMVLPFSDSSTNLPKFHPNFEGAPQSLLTGQARYISDTKVLSEAFFKGTESTGHAEFLTKNYKAKIEQYYLKDDTLSLLSIPLFDSNNNYLAVLNIYSEQKNMLYSEDRAKAFYDFIRPHTQFVATLIEEQIKVASL
;
A
#
# COMPACT_ATOMS: atom_id res chain seq x y z
N MET A 1 -4.10 36.86 -29.55
CA MET A 1 -3.72 37.96 -28.64
C MET A 1 -2.30 37.84 -28.07
N LEU A 2 -1.84 36.68 -27.58
CA LEU A 2 -0.50 36.51 -26.99
C LEU A 2 0.67 36.76 -27.98
N HIS A 3 0.53 36.38 -29.25
CA HIS A 3 1.58 36.62 -30.25
C HIS A 3 1.75 38.10 -30.62
N LEU A 4 0.65 38.85 -30.75
CA LEU A 4 0.67 40.29 -31.05
C LEU A 4 1.25 41.12 -29.89
N SER A 5 0.95 40.74 -28.65
CA SER A 5 1.53 41.38 -27.45
C SER A 5 3.02 41.08 -27.30
N GLY A 6 3.47 39.86 -27.61
CA GLY A 6 4.89 39.51 -27.61
C GLY A 6 5.71 40.25 -28.67
N VAL A 7 5.15 40.42 -29.89
CA VAL A 7 5.80 41.19 -30.96
C VAL A 7 5.87 42.68 -30.60
N ALA A 8 4.77 43.27 -30.13
CA ALA A 8 4.76 44.68 -29.71
C ALA A 8 5.72 44.95 -28.53
N TRP A 9 5.84 44.00 -27.60
CA TRP A 9 6.79 44.08 -26.50
C TRP A 9 8.24 44.05 -27.02
N ALA A 10 8.60 43.05 -27.84
CA ALA A 10 9.94 42.93 -28.40
C ALA A 10 10.34 44.17 -29.24
N SER A 11 9.40 44.73 -30.00
CA SER A 11 9.62 45.98 -30.75
C SER A 11 9.84 47.17 -29.81
N SER A 12 9.10 47.28 -28.71
CA SER A 12 9.26 48.37 -27.73
C SER A 12 10.61 48.28 -27.01
N VAL A 13 11.04 47.09 -26.60
CA VAL A 13 12.36 46.87 -25.99
C VAL A 13 13.49 47.21 -26.95
N SER A 14 13.33 46.89 -28.24
CA SER A 14 14.31 47.22 -29.28
C SER A 14 14.46 48.74 -29.47
N ILE A 15 13.34 49.47 -29.49
CA ILE A 15 13.32 50.94 -29.67
C ILE A 15 13.97 51.65 -28.47
N TYR A 16 13.68 51.22 -27.24
CA TYR A 16 14.16 51.86 -26.01
C TYR A 16 15.42 51.23 -25.41
N ASN A 17 16.12 50.36 -26.15
CA ASN A 17 17.22 49.54 -25.63
C ASN A 17 18.35 50.37 -24.98
N ASN A 18 18.75 51.48 -25.61
CA ASN A 18 19.85 52.32 -25.10
C ASN A 18 19.47 53.03 -23.80
N GLU A 19 18.27 53.62 -23.73
CA GLU A 19 17.78 54.30 -22.52
C GLU A 19 17.55 53.31 -21.37
N LEU A 20 16.99 52.13 -21.65
CA LEU A 20 16.79 51.08 -20.66
C LEU A 20 18.12 50.54 -20.13
N LYS A 21 19.15 50.41 -20.98
CA LYS A 21 20.49 49.97 -20.57
C LYS A 21 21.17 50.97 -19.62
N GLU A 22 21.04 52.26 -19.90
CA GLU A 22 21.59 53.30 -19.02
C GLU A 22 20.83 53.39 -17.68
N GLN A 23 19.51 53.29 -17.71
CA GLN A 23 18.66 53.39 -16.51
C GLN A 23 18.70 52.15 -15.61
N ILE A 24 18.75 50.94 -16.18
CA ILE A 24 18.58 49.69 -15.42
C ILE A 24 19.91 48.97 -15.17
N VAL A 25 20.79 48.93 -16.17
CA VAL A 25 22.04 48.14 -16.07
C VAL A 25 23.21 48.97 -15.56
N THR A 26 23.31 50.21 -16.05
CA THR A 26 24.43 51.11 -15.72
C THR A 26 24.08 52.03 -14.54
N ALA A 27 22.78 52.18 -14.25
CA ALA A 27 22.22 53.04 -13.19
C ALA A 27 22.75 54.48 -13.21
N SER A 28 23.15 54.96 -14.40
CA SER A 28 23.74 56.29 -14.59
C SER A 28 22.69 57.39 -14.69
N VAL A 29 21.42 57.03 -14.92
CA VAL A 29 20.29 57.93 -15.11
C VAL A 29 19.13 57.49 -14.20
N PRO A 30 18.41 58.42 -13.55
CA PRO A 30 17.25 58.07 -12.73
C PRO A 30 16.16 57.35 -13.54
N LEU A 31 15.43 56.47 -12.85
CA LEU A 31 14.45 55.58 -13.48
C LEU A 31 13.26 56.38 -14.04
N SER A 32 13.07 56.33 -15.36
CA SER A 32 11.94 56.98 -16.03
C SER A 32 10.65 56.18 -15.86
N LEU A 33 9.49 56.79 -16.17
CA LEU A 33 8.20 56.08 -16.23
C LEU A 33 8.27 54.86 -17.19
N VAL A 34 9.00 54.99 -18.30
CA VAL A 34 9.22 53.92 -19.28
C VAL A 34 10.02 52.78 -18.64
N GLY A 35 11.08 53.10 -17.88
CA GLY A 35 11.87 52.14 -17.12
C GLY A 35 11.06 51.40 -16.05
N ILE A 36 10.18 52.11 -15.32
CA ILE A 36 9.27 51.52 -14.32
C ILE A 36 8.27 50.56 -14.99
N LEU A 37 7.61 51.00 -16.06
CA LEU A 37 6.65 50.17 -16.81
C LEU A 37 7.34 48.94 -17.42
N PHE A 38 8.57 49.09 -17.91
CA PHE A 38 9.36 47.97 -18.41
C PHE A 38 9.66 46.96 -17.30
N MET A 39 10.15 47.40 -16.14
CA MET A 39 10.42 46.51 -15.00
C MET A 39 9.16 45.79 -14.51
N LEU A 40 8.04 46.51 -14.35
CA LEU A 40 6.76 45.92 -13.98
C LEU A 40 6.29 44.88 -15.00
N SER A 41 6.40 45.18 -16.31
CA SER A 41 6.02 44.24 -17.37
C SER A 41 6.86 42.96 -17.33
N ASN A 42 8.18 43.06 -17.07
CA ASN A 42 9.07 41.92 -16.93
C ASN A 42 8.75 41.11 -15.67
N SER A 43 8.53 41.77 -14.54
CA SER A 43 8.14 41.09 -13.29
C SER A 43 6.83 40.32 -13.47
N VAL A 44 5.82 40.93 -14.09
CA VAL A 44 4.55 40.25 -14.42
C VAL A 44 4.79 39.08 -15.38
N ALA A 45 5.62 39.24 -16.41
CA ALA A 45 5.94 38.16 -17.34
C ALA A 45 6.65 36.98 -16.64
N VAL A 46 7.61 37.25 -15.76
CA VAL A 46 8.30 36.22 -14.96
C VAL A 46 7.31 35.50 -14.03
N ILE A 47 6.42 36.24 -13.37
CA ILE A 47 5.36 35.66 -12.53
C ILE A 47 4.42 34.77 -13.36
N LEU A 48 3.96 35.24 -14.53
CA LEU A 48 3.08 34.46 -15.39
C LEU A 48 3.78 33.21 -15.96
N LEU A 49 5.06 33.31 -16.34
CA LEU A 49 5.85 32.17 -16.82
C LEU A 49 6.08 31.14 -15.72
N THR A 50 6.39 31.57 -14.49
CA THR A 50 6.54 30.66 -13.36
C THR A 50 5.22 30.01 -12.98
N LEU A 51 4.10 30.76 -12.97
CA LEU A 51 2.77 30.19 -12.77
C LEU A 51 2.39 29.19 -13.87
N ARG A 52 2.66 29.51 -15.14
CA ARG A 52 2.43 28.58 -16.26
C ARG A 52 3.30 27.33 -16.16
N HIS A 53 4.56 27.48 -15.79
CA HIS A 53 5.47 26.34 -15.62
C HIS A 53 5.00 25.43 -14.49
N ARG A 54 4.62 26.00 -13.34
CA ARG A 54 4.02 25.24 -12.23
C ARG A 54 2.70 24.59 -12.64
N GLY A 55 1.83 25.31 -13.34
CA GLY A 55 0.56 24.79 -13.85
C GLY A 55 0.78 23.57 -14.76
N ASN A 56 1.68 23.69 -15.75
CA ASN A 56 2.03 22.60 -16.64
C ASN A 56 2.62 21.40 -15.87
N HIS A 57 3.47 21.64 -14.86
CA HIS A 57 4.02 20.57 -14.03
C HIS A 57 2.92 19.82 -13.26
N ILE A 58 2.01 20.57 -12.62
CA ILE A 58 0.87 20.01 -11.89
C ILE A 58 -0.04 19.20 -12.83
N THR A 59 -0.37 19.73 -14.01
CA THR A 59 -1.19 19.01 -15.00
C THR A 59 -0.50 17.74 -15.46
N LEU A 60 0.80 17.79 -15.76
CA LEU A 60 1.56 16.60 -16.15
C LEU A 60 1.64 15.56 -15.03
N GLU A 61 1.78 15.99 -13.78
CA GLU A 61 1.76 15.08 -12.63
C GLU A 61 0.38 14.48 -12.39
N SER A 62 -0.70 15.26 -12.55
CA SER A 62 -2.06 14.77 -12.42
C SER A 62 -2.41 13.79 -13.54
N GLU A 63 -2.06 14.10 -14.78
CA GLU A 63 -2.23 13.20 -15.93
C GLU A 63 -1.42 11.92 -15.75
N ARG A 64 -0.21 12.03 -15.18
CA ARG A 64 0.57 10.86 -14.81
C ARG A 64 -0.13 10.05 -13.73
N ALA A 65 -0.76 10.68 -12.73
CA ALA A 65 -1.41 9.98 -11.63
C ALA A 65 -2.67 9.18 -12.05
N LEU A 66 -3.28 9.50 -13.18
CA LEU A 66 -4.47 8.80 -13.68
C LEU A 66 -4.13 7.42 -14.29
N PRO A 67 -5.05 6.44 -14.20
CA PRO A 67 -4.91 5.17 -14.90
C PRO A 67 -4.91 5.39 -16.43
N PRO A 68 -4.05 4.67 -17.17
CA PRO A 68 -4.22 4.55 -18.62
C PRO A 68 -5.56 3.92 -18.99
N ALA A 69 -6.17 4.33 -20.11
CA ALA A 69 -7.47 3.81 -20.55
C ALA A 69 -7.51 2.28 -20.70
N SER A 70 -6.39 1.67 -21.12
CA SER A 70 -6.24 0.21 -21.18
C SER A 70 -6.38 -0.46 -19.81
N VAL A 71 -5.86 0.19 -18.75
CA VAL A 71 -5.95 -0.30 -17.37
C VAL A 71 -7.38 -0.17 -16.84
N ILE A 72 -8.09 0.90 -17.21
CA ILE A 72 -9.51 1.08 -16.87
C ILE A 72 -10.36 -0.02 -17.50
N SER A 73 -10.19 -0.28 -18.80
CA SER A 73 -10.91 -1.34 -19.50
C SER A 73 -10.64 -2.71 -18.88
N PHE A 74 -9.37 -3.00 -18.61
CA PHE A 74 -8.95 -4.26 -17.99
C PHE A 74 -9.53 -4.42 -16.56
N SER A 75 -9.54 -3.35 -15.76
CA SER A 75 -10.17 -3.35 -14.44
C SER A 75 -11.68 -3.60 -14.52
N ALA A 76 -12.38 -3.05 -15.51
CA ALA A 76 -13.80 -3.31 -15.70
C ALA A 76 -14.11 -4.79 -16.01
N ASP A 77 -13.29 -5.43 -16.84
CA ASP A 77 -13.41 -6.87 -17.14
C ASP A 77 -13.15 -7.73 -15.90
N ILE A 78 -12.08 -7.41 -15.15
CA ILE A 78 -11.78 -8.06 -13.87
C ILE A 78 -12.93 -7.85 -12.87
N HIS A 79 -13.51 -6.65 -12.82
CA HIS A 79 -14.59 -6.33 -11.89
C HIS A 79 -15.81 -7.22 -12.15
N LYS A 80 -16.18 -7.41 -13.43
CA LYS A 80 -17.25 -8.33 -13.84
C LYS A 80 -16.94 -9.77 -13.43
N ALA A 81 -15.70 -10.23 -13.63
CA ALA A 81 -15.28 -11.57 -13.22
C ALA A 81 -15.33 -11.76 -11.71
N ASN A 82 -14.82 -10.80 -10.93
CA ASN A 82 -14.85 -10.84 -9.46
C ASN A 82 -16.28 -10.83 -8.91
N LEU A 83 -17.17 -10.03 -9.50
CA LEU A 83 -18.58 -10.02 -9.11
C LEU A 83 -19.21 -11.41 -9.28
N ALA A 84 -18.94 -12.08 -10.40
CA ALA A 84 -19.42 -13.45 -10.63
C ALA A 84 -18.84 -14.45 -9.62
N ARG A 85 -17.56 -14.30 -9.24
CA ARG A 85 -16.92 -15.12 -8.18
C ARG A 85 -17.62 -14.93 -6.83
N VAL A 86 -17.85 -13.68 -6.42
CA VAL A 86 -18.56 -13.39 -5.16
C VAL A 86 -19.97 -13.97 -5.17
N MET A 87 -20.75 -13.76 -6.25
CA MET A 87 -22.09 -14.34 -6.37
C MET A 87 -22.08 -15.88 -6.23
N LYS A 88 -21.08 -16.54 -6.83
CA LYS A 88 -20.90 -17.99 -6.72
C LYS A 88 -20.54 -18.42 -5.29
N ALA A 89 -19.62 -17.71 -4.63
CA ALA A 89 -19.23 -18.00 -3.25
C ALA A 89 -20.41 -17.84 -2.27
N THR A 90 -21.16 -16.73 -2.38
CA THR A 90 -22.34 -16.49 -1.54
C THR A 90 -23.43 -17.54 -1.77
N SER A 91 -23.63 -17.98 -3.02
CA SER A 91 -24.60 -19.05 -3.32
C SER A 91 -24.21 -20.38 -2.67
N ALA A 92 -22.93 -20.76 -2.78
CA ALA A 92 -22.41 -21.99 -2.16
C ALA A 92 -22.54 -21.96 -0.62
N SER A 93 -22.19 -20.83 0.00
CA SER A 93 -22.34 -20.60 1.45
C SER A 93 -23.80 -20.72 1.91
N LYS A 94 -24.75 -20.17 1.13
CA LYS A 94 -26.18 -20.27 1.40
C LYS A 94 -26.72 -21.69 1.27
N GLU A 95 -26.32 -22.43 0.22
CA GLU A 95 -26.72 -23.83 0.02
C GLU A 95 -26.27 -24.69 1.20
N MET A 96 -25.03 -24.50 1.68
CA MET A 96 -24.52 -25.22 2.85
C MET A 96 -25.25 -24.89 4.15
N SER A 97 -25.78 -23.67 4.29
CA SER A 97 -26.54 -23.26 5.47
C SER A 97 -27.92 -23.91 5.54
N ILE A 98 -28.49 -24.29 4.40
CA ILE A 98 -29.84 -24.86 4.28
C ILE A 98 -29.81 -26.40 4.36
N GLU A 99 -28.72 -27.05 3.95
CA GLU A 99 -28.59 -28.50 3.99
C GLU A 99 -28.45 -29.04 5.42
N SER A 100 -29.56 -29.57 5.96
CA SER A 100 -29.62 -30.46 7.12
C SER A 100 -29.16 -31.88 6.73
N ASP A 101 -27.92 -32.03 6.25
CA ASP A 101 -27.39 -33.36 5.91
C ASP A 101 -27.12 -34.18 7.19
N LYS A 102 -27.79 -35.33 7.31
CA LYS A 102 -27.64 -36.27 8.44
C LYS A 102 -26.30 -37.02 8.43
N ASP A 103 -25.54 -36.94 7.33
CA ASP A 103 -24.22 -37.57 7.19
C ASP A 103 -23.08 -36.54 7.33
N VAL A 104 -22.40 -36.62 8.47
CA VAL A 104 -21.28 -35.74 8.86
C VAL A 104 -20.12 -35.82 7.86
N LYS A 105 -19.87 -36.99 7.24
CA LYS A 105 -18.75 -37.15 6.29
C LYS A 105 -19.02 -36.42 4.97
N SER A 106 -20.24 -36.56 4.44
CA SER A 106 -20.68 -35.84 3.24
C SER A 106 -20.61 -34.33 3.46
N LYS A 107 -21.11 -33.84 4.61
CA LYS A 107 -21.08 -32.42 4.98
C LYS A 107 -19.65 -31.87 5.04
N ASN A 108 -18.72 -32.58 5.69
CA ASN A 108 -17.32 -32.13 5.78
C ASN A 108 -16.61 -32.11 4.42
N HIS A 109 -16.88 -33.09 3.54
CA HIS A 109 -16.33 -33.08 2.20
C HIS A 109 -16.83 -31.89 1.37
N LYS A 110 -18.13 -31.60 1.42
CA LYS A 110 -18.72 -30.42 0.75
C LYS A 110 -18.10 -29.11 1.25
N LYS A 111 -17.91 -28.94 2.56
CA LYS A 111 -17.21 -27.77 3.15
C LYS A 111 -15.81 -27.62 2.62
N GLN A 112 -15.04 -28.71 2.58
CA GLN A 112 -13.66 -28.69 2.08
C GLN A 112 -13.61 -28.26 0.61
N VAL A 113 -14.53 -28.75 -0.22
CA VAL A 113 -14.63 -28.37 -1.63
C VAL A 113 -15.06 -26.90 -1.78
N ALA A 114 -16.04 -26.44 -1.01
CA ALA A 114 -16.44 -25.03 -1.02
C ALA A 114 -15.29 -24.10 -0.60
N ASN A 115 -14.58 -24.45 0.47
CA ASN A 115 -13.42 -23.69 0.95
C ASN A 115 -12.28 -23.65 -0.08
N SER A 116 -11.98 -24.76 -0.78
CA SER A 116 -10.94 -24.75 -1.80
C SER A 116 -11.33 -23.91 -3.01
N VAL A 117 -12.61 -23.94 -3.42
CA VAL A 117 -13.13 -23.10 -4.51
C VAL A 117 -13.06 -21.61 -4.15
N ILE A 118 -13.47 -21.24 -2.93
CA ILE A 118 -13.39 -19.84 -2.47
C ILE A 118 -11.92 -19.40 -2.34
N SER A 119 -11.04 -20.27 -1.84
CA SER A 119 -9.60 -20.01 -1.73
C SER A 119 -8.98 -19.70 -3.10
N GLU A 120 -9.33 -20.47 -4.14
CA GLU A 120 -8.88 -20.20 -5.50
C GLU A 120 -9.43 -18.86 -6.03
N MET A 121 -10.68 -18.52 -5.73
CA MET A 121 -11.26 -17.21 -6.12
C MET A 121 -10.55 -16.03 -5.46
N ILE A 122 -10.16 -16.15 -4.19
CA ILE A 122 -9.36 -15.15 -3.48
C ILE A 122 -8.02 -14.96 -4.20
N LYS A 123 -7.32 -16.07 -4.49
CA LYS A 123 -6.03 -16.07 -5.16
C LYS A 123 -6.11 -15.47 -6.58
N GLU A 124 -7.11 -15.83 -7.35
CA GLU A 124 -7.36 -15.26 -8.69
C GLU A 124 -7.60 -13.75 -8.60
N THR A 125 -8.42 -13.30 -7.64
CA THR A 125 -8.72 -11.88 -7.43
C THR A 125 -7.47 -11.08 -7.07
N ILE A 126 -6.64 -11.62 -6.16
CA ILE A 126 -5.34 -11.03 -5.79
C ILE A 126 -4.39 -11.00 -6.99
N SER A 127 -4.33 -12.07 -7.78
CA SER A 127 -3.52 -12.13 -9.00
C SER A 127 -3.91 -11.04 -10.00
N SER A 128 -5.21 -10.83 -10.22
CA SER A 128 -5.69 -9.74 -11.07
C SER A 128 -5.29 -8.35 -10.56
N MET A 129 -5.23 -8.14 -9.24
CA MET A 129 -4.74 -6.87 -8.67
C MET A 129 -3.23 -6.66 -8.88
N VAL A 130 -2.44 -7.74 -8.82
CA VAL A 130 -1.01 -7.71 -9.16
C VAL A 130 -0.81 -7.35 -10.63
N GLU A 131 -1.61 -7.91 -11.53
CA GLU A 131 -1.60 -7.54 -12.95
C GLU A 131 -2.03 -6.09 -13.18
N LEU A 132 -3.04 -5.61 -12.46
CA LEU A 132 -3.44 -4.20 -12.49
C LEU A 132 -2.29 -3.28 -12.05
N ALA A 133 -1.58 -3.63 -10.97
CA ALA A 133 -0.41 -2.86 -10.50
C ALA A 133 0.71 -2.81 -11.56
N ASN A 134 0.96 -3.92 -12.24
CA ASN A 134 1.92 -3.98 -13.33
C ASN A 134 1.49 -3.11 -14.52
N ASN A 135 0.26 -3.28 -14.99
CA ASN A 135 -0.28 -2.55 -16.14
C ASN A 135 -0.39 -1.04 -15.86
N TRP A 136 -0.70 -0.65 -14.62
CA TRP A 136 -0.72 0.74 -14.17
C TRP A 136 0.64 1.45 -14.32
N ASN A 137 1.73 0.70 -14.19
CA ASN A 137 3.09 1.26 -14.22
C ASN A 137 3.87 0.90 -15.51
N GLN A 138 3.34 0.02 -16.35
CA GLN A 138 4.02 -0.50 -17.54
C GLN A 138 4.47 0.61 -18.50
N SER A 139 3.65 1.63 -18.71
CA SER A 139 3.98 2.75 -19.59
C SER A 139 5.15 3.62 -19.09
N ARG A 140 5.47 3.55 -17.78
CA ARG A 140 6.48 4.40 -17.13
C ARG A 140 7.76 3.65 -16.79
N LEU A 141 7.63 2.48 -16.19
CA LEU A 141 8.74 1.72 -15.62
C LEU A 141 9.03 0.45 -16.42
N GLY A 142 8.25 0.17 -17.47
CA GLY A 142 8.28 -1.11 -18.16
C GLY A 142 7.66 -2.22 -17.31
N GLU A 143 7.92 -3.46 -17.69
CA GLU A 143 7.37 -4.64 -17.01
C GLU A 143 8.13 -4.95 -15.72
N LEU A 144 7.50 -4.64 -14.59
CA LEU A 144 8.08 -4.89 -13.27
C LEU A 144 7.61 -6.22 -12.70
N LYS A 145 8.37 -6.74 -11.73
CA LYS A 145 7.89 -7.83 -10.90
C LYS A 145 7.03 -7.23 -9.78
N TYR A 146 5.76 -7.60 -9.79
CA TYR A 146 4.83 -7.35 -8.70
C TYR A 146 4.46 -8.67 -8.07
N SER A 147 4.39 -8.65 -6.74
CA SER A 147 3.90 -9.74 -5.94
C SER A 147 2.83 -9.23 -4.98
N ALA A 148 2.00 -10.13 -4.49
CA ALA A 148 1.10 -9.84 -3.40
C ALA A 148 1.06 -11.00 -2.40
N ASN A 149 0.82 -10.66 -1.14
CA ASN A 149 0.53 -11.60 -0.07
C ASN A 149 -0.63 -11.08 0.78
N LEU A 150 -1.37 -12.03 1.34
CA LEU A 150 -2.47 -11.76 2.25
C LEU A 150 -2.03 -12.12 3.66
N PHE A 151 -2.34 -11.26 4.62
CA PHE A 151 -2.17 -11.55 6.03
C PHE A 151 -3.54 -11.62 6.71
N SER A 152 -3.83 -12.68 7.43
CA SER A 152 -5.00 -12.74 8.29
C SER A 152 -4.72 -11.99 9.59
N VAL A 153 -5.73 -11.28 10.10
CA VAL A 153 -5.64 -10.60 11.40
C VAL A 153 -6.48 -11.38 12.40
N ILE A 154 -5.85 -11.97 13.39
CA ILE A 154 -6.53 -12.84 14.37
C ILE A 154 -6.30 -12.27 15.76
N LYS A 155 -7.36 -12.18 16.57
CA LYS A 155 -7.23 -11.80 17.99
C LYS A 155 -6.42 -12.86 18.70
N LYS A 156 -5.50 -12.44 19.58
CA LYS A 156 -4.66 -13.40 20.31
C LYS A 156 -5.48 -14.38 21.16
N ASP A 157 -6.64 -13.96 21.66
CA ASP A 157 -7.47 -14.75 22.58
C ASP A 157 -8.31 -15.81 21.84
N ASP A 158 -8.45 -15.68 20.52
CA ASP A 158 -9.17 -16.64 19.67
C ASP A 158 -8.25 -17.79 19.20
N LEU A 159 -6.94 -17.72 19.47
CA LEU A 159 -5.95 -18.70 19.02
C LEU A 159 -5.65 -19.74 20.09
N ASP A 160 -5.72 -21.01 19.70
CA ASP A 160 -5.30 -22.15 20.53
C ASP A 160 -3.94 -22.68 20.07
N PHE A 161 -2.86 -22.06 20.59
CA PHE A 161 -1.49 -22.44 20.26
C PHE A 161 -1.11 -23.88 20.68
N THR A 162 -1.94 -24.58 21.48
CA THR A 162 -1.69 -25.99 21.81
C THR A 162 -2.01 -26.93 20.65
N LYS A 163 -2.81 -26.46 19.67
CA LYS A 163 -3.21 -27.23 18.49
C LYS A 163 -2.47 -26.79 17.22
N GLU A 164 -1.74 -25.68 17.27
CA GLU A 164 -1.11 -25.04 16.11
C GLU A 164 0.40 -24.88 16.31
N GLU A 165 1.13 -26.01 16.32
CA GLU A 165 2.60 -26.02 16.51
C GLU A 165 3.34 -25.18 15.46
N GLU A 166 2.91 -25.23 14.18
CA GLU A 166 3.51 -24.42 13.12
C GLU A 166 3.37 -22.92 13.37
N LEU A 167 2.22 -22.47 13.90
CA LEU A 167 2.00 -21.06 14.26
C LEU A 167 2.88 -20.67 15.45
N ARG A 168 3.00 -21.56 16.44
CA ARG A 168 3.88 -21.35 17.59
C ARG A 168 5.33 -21.16 17.15
N GLU A 169 5.85 -22.06 16.31
CA GLU A 169 7.20 -21.96 15.74
C GLU A 169 7.37 -20.65 14.93
N ALA A 170 6.35 -20.23 14.18
CA ALA A 170 6.36 -18.98 13.43
C ALA A 170 6.44 -17.74 14.34
N VAL A 171 5.73 -17.74 15.48
CA VAL A 171 5.82 -16.66 16.48
C VAL A 171 7.20 -16.61 17.14
N GLU A 172 7.77 -17.76 17.51
CA GLU A 172 9.07 -17.84 18.16
C GLU A 172 10.23 -17.43 17.21
N SER A 173 10.12 -17.82 15.94
CA SER A 173 11.10 -17.49 14.90
C SER A 173 10.96 -16.08 14.33
N SER A 174 9.79 -15.45 14.47
CA SER A 174 9.55 -14.10 13.98
C SER A 174 10.50 -13.07 14.64
N PRO A 175 11.17 -12.22 13.84
CA PRO A 175 12.06 -11.19 14.35
C PRO A 175 11.29 -9.95 14.86
N PHE A 176 9.98 -9.84 14.59
CA PHE A 176 9.20 -8.63 14.82
C PHE A 176 8.73 -8.43 16.27
N PHE A 177 8.81 -9.46 17.11
CA PHE A 177 8.46 -9.36 18.53
C PHE A 177 9.59 -8.68 19.32
N LEU A 178 9.26 -7.59 20.01
CA LEU A 178 10.21 -6.84 20.84
C LEU A 178 10.49 -7.58 22.16
N TYR A 179 9.44 -8.03 22.84
CA TYR A 179 9.55 -8.84 24.05
C TYR A 179 9.69 -10.32 23.68
N VAL A 180 10.85 -10.92 24.02
CA VAL A 180 11.26 -12.24 23.51
C VAL A 180 11.66 -13.24 24.60
N ASP A 181 11.38 -12.93 25.86
CA ASP A 181 11.82 -13.73 27.01
C ASP A 181 11.21 -15.14 27.04
N SER A 182 9.96 -15.25 26.60
CA SER A 182 9.25 -16.52 26.41
C SER A 182 8.20 -16.39 25.30
N PHE A 183 7.61 -17.52 24.91
CA PHE A 183 6.47 -17.53 23.98
C PHE A 183 5.29 -16.71 24.52
N GLU A 184 4.97 -16.87 25.80
CA GLU A 184 3.91 -16.15 26.50
C GLU A 184 4.20 -14.64 26.53
N SER A 185 5.46 -14.23 26.72
CA SER A 185 5.84 -12.82 26.66
C SER A 185 5.60 -12.23 25.26
N ARG A 186 5.89 -12.99 24.19
CA ARG A 186 5.64 -12.55 22.81
C ARG A 186 4.16 -12.28 22.55
N THR A 187 3.28 -13.15 23.03
CA THR A 187 1.83 -13.04 22.76
C THR A 187 1.09 -12.16 23.77
N ALA A 188 1.59 -11.98 24.99
CA ALA A 188 0.93 -11.18 26.04
C ALA A 188 0.93 -9.66 25.77
N HIS A 189 1.83 -9.18 24.90
CA HIS A 189 2.04 -7.75 24.65
C HIS A 189 1.48 -7.27 23.29
N CYS A 190 0.54 -8.00 22.70
CA CYS A 190 -0.20 -7.58 21.50
C CYS A 190 -1.69 -7.90 21.67
N ASP A 191 -2.53 -7.29 20.84
CA ASP A 191 -3.97 -7.56 20.80
C ASP A 191 -4.31 -8.57 19.69
N TYR A 192 -3.57 -8.50 18.59
CA TYR A 192 -3.75 -9.36 17.43
C TYR A 192 -2.41 -9.88 16.92
N LEU A 193 -2.48 -11.02 16.23
CA LEU A 193 -1.43 -11.53 15.38
C LEU A 193 -1.81 -11.33 13.91
N ILE A 194 -0.87 -10.78 13.15
CA ILE A 194 -0.95 -10.66 11.70
C ILE A 194 -0.17 -11.81 11.09
N ILE A 195 -0.86 -12.76 10.45
CA ILE A 195 -0.30 -14.06 10.03
C ILE A 195 -0.36 -14.19 8.52
N SER A 196 0.79 -14.37 7.87
CA SER A 196 0.87 -14.53 6.41
C SER A 196 0.17 -15.81 5.95
N GLN A 197 -0.74 -15.67 4.99
CA GLN A 197 -1.43 -16.77 4.33
C GLN A 197 -0.72 -17.06 2.99
N GLN A 198 0.19 -18.03 3.00
CA GLN A 198 1.09 -18.27 1.86
C GLN A 198 0.35 -18.77 0.62
N GLU A 199 -0.75 -19.48 0.80
CA GLU A 199 -1.61 -20.01 -0.26
C GLU A 199 -2.20 -18.92 -1.16
N TYR A 200 -2.37 -17.70 -0.63
CA TYR A 200 -2.88 -16.53 -1.35
C TYR A 200 -1.76 -15.65 -1.92
N SER A 201 -0.50 -16.06 -1.78
CA SER A 201 0.61 -15.30 -2.36
C SER A 201 0.63 -15.47 -3.87
N THR A 202 0.81 -14.37 -4.60
CA THR A 202 0.79 -14.34 -6.08
C THR A 202 1.90 -13.45 -6.64
N CYS A 203 2.28 -13.66 -7.90
CA CYS A 203 3.33 -12.91 -8.60
C CYS A 203 3.04 -12.91 -10.11
N ASN A 204 3.22 -11.76 -10.77
CA ASN A 204 2.99 -11.65 -12.22
C ASN A 204 4.07 -12.31 -13.08
N LYS A 205 5.27 -12.55 -12.54
CA LYS A 205 6.34 -13.26 -13.24
C LYS A 205 6.39 -14.73 -12.80
N LYS A 206 6.57 -15.67 -13.75
CA LYS A 206 6.56 -17.15 -13.60
C LYS A 206 7.66 -17.75 -12.70
N LYS A 207 8.06 -17.07 -11.61
CA LYS A 207 8.89 -17.70 -10.58
C LYS A 207 7.96 -18.45 -9.62
N LEU A 208 8.28 -19.71 -9.31
CA LEU A 208 7.75 -20.37 -8.14
C LEU A 208 7.96 -19.44 -6.94
N LEU A 209 6.87 -18.96 -6.35
CA LEU A 209 6.93 -18.37 -5.03
C LEU A 209 7.57 -19.45 -4.15
N LYS A 210 8.74 -19.15 -3.58
CA LYS A 210 9.31 -20.06 -2.57
C LYS A 210 8.27 -20.15 -1.47
N ASN A 211 7.86 -21.36 -1.08
CA ASN A 211 7.18 -21.57 0.19
C ASN A 211 8.11 -20.99 1.27
N GLY A 212 7.79 -19.78 1.73
CA GLY A 212 8.54 -19.11 2.77
C GLY A 212 8.28 -19.79 4.12
N GLN A 213 8.92 -19.31 5.17
CA GLN A 213 8.38 -19.55 6.50
C GLN A 213 7.18 -18.63 6.73
N MET A 214 6.19 -19.10 7.49
CA MET A 214 5.05 -18.29 7.89
C MET A 214 5.57 -17.05 8.64
N MET A 215 5.17 -15.87 8.18
CA MET A 215 5.53 -14.61 8.82
C MET A 215 4.42 -14.19 9.78
N VAL A 216 4.80 -13.87 11.01
CA VAL A 216 3.87 -13.40 12.03
C VAL A 216 4.37 -12.05 12.55
N LEU A 217 3.48 -11.05 12.57
CA LEU A 217 3.76 -9.74 13.16
C LEU A 217 2.83 -9.50 14.35
N PRO A 218 3.33 -8.96 15.48
CA PRO A 218 2.47 -8.48 16.54
C PRO A 218 1.77 -7.19 16.10
N PHE A 219 0.51 -7.03 16.50
CA PHE A 219 -0.25 -5.80 16.35
C PHE A 219 -0.90 -5.39 17.66
N SER A 220 -0.69 -4.13 18.05
CA SER A 220 -1.28 -3.53 19.24
C SER A 220 -2.23 -2.41 18.80
N ASP A 221 -3.49 -2.51 19.19
CA ASP A 221 -4.48 -1.48 18.87
C ASP A 221 -4.33 -0.31 19.87
N SER A 222 -4.44 0.92 19.38
CA SER A 222 -4.41 2.13 20.23
C SER A 222 -5.53 2.20 21.27
N SER A 223 -6.61 1.44 21.07
CA SER A 223 -7.76 1.42 21.98
C SER A 223 -7.53 0.59 23.24
N THR A 224 -6.46 -0.22 23.29
CA THR A 224 -6.20 -1.16 24.39
C THR A 224 -5.20 -0.58 25.39
N ASN A 225 -5.61 -0.52 26.66
CA ASN A 225 -4.78 -0.04 27.78
C ASN A 225 -3.76 -1.11 28.24
N LEU A 226 -2.96 -1.66 27.32
CA LEU A 226 -1.87 -2.55 27.68
C LEU A 226 -0.75 -1.74 28.35
N PRO A 227 -0.31 -2.10 29.58
CA PRO A 227 0.78 -1.38 30.26
C PRO A 227 2.10 -1.42 29.49
N LYS A 228 2.30 -2.49 28.72
CA LYS A 228 3.41 -2.71 27.79
C LYS A 228 2.84 -3.38 26.54
N PHE A 229 3.18 -2.84 25.38
CA PHE A 229 2.74 -3.34 24.09
C PHE A 229 3.90 -3.41 23.09
N HIS A 230 3.78 -4.23 22.05
CA HIS A 230 4.73 -4.24 20.95
C HIS A 230 4.51 -3.02 20.05
N PRO A 231 5.55 -2.23 19.74
CA PRO A 231 5.42 -1.13 18.80
C PRO A 231 5.04 -1.67 17.40
N ASN A 232 4.09 -1.00 16.76
CA ASN A 232 3.61 -1.37 15.43
C ASN A 232 4.65 -1.02 14.36
N PHE A 233 5.01 -1.98 13.53
CA PHE A 233 5.85 -1.74 12.36
C PHE A 233 5.08 -1.00 11.26
N GLU A 234 5.80 -0.18 10.48
CA GLU A 234 5.28 0.39 9.25
C GLU A 234 4.87 -0.72 8.26
N GLY A 235 3.85 -0.43 7.44
CA GLY A 235 3.24 -1.41 6.54
C GLY A 235 1.97 -2.00 7.13
N ALA A 236 1.89 -3.32 7.27
CA ALA A 236 0.65 -4.01 7.64
C ALA A 236 0.09 -3.57 9.02
N PRO A 237 0.86 -3.61 10.13
CA PRO A 237 0.36 -3.14 11.43
C PRO A 237 -0.10 -1.67 11.39
N GLN A 238 0.71 -0.77 10.82
CA GLN A 238 0.36 0.65 10.74
C GLN A 238 -0.87 0.91 9.84
N SER A 239 -1.09 0.08 8.82
CA SER A 239 -2.27 0.20 7.95
C SER A 239 -3.56 -0.17 8.69
N LEU A 240 -3.50 -1.15 9.60
CA LEU A 240 -4.61 -1.48 10.49
C LEU A 240 -4.86 -0.35 11.49
N LEU A 241 -3.79 0.13 12.16
CA LEU A 241 -3.89 1.20 13.16
C LEU A 241 -4.55 2.47 12.62
N THR A 242 -4.21 2.85 11.38
CA THR A 242 -4.73 4.07 10.73
C THR A 242 -6.05 3.85 9.99
N GLY A 243 -6.42 2.59 9.73
CA GLY A 243 -7.52 2.22 8.85
C GLY A 243 -7.34 2.67 7.39
N GLN A 244 -6.12 3.02 6.99
CA GLN A 244 -5.81 3.54 5.66
C GLN A 244 -4.69 2.73 5.01
N ALA A 245 -4.68 2.71 3.67
CA ALA A 245 -3.58 2.11 2.93
C ALA A 245 -2.26 2.84 3.24
N ARG A 246 -1.19 2.08 3.47
CA ARG A 246 0.15 2.59 3.78
C ARG A 246 1.11 2.24 2.66
N TYR A 247 1.65 3.27 2.02
CA TYR A 247 2.67 3.11 0.98
C TYR A 247 4.06 3.34 1.55
N ILE A 248 4.97 2.43 1.24
CA ILE A 248 6.38 2.49 1.58
C ILE A 248 7.17 2.47 0.28
N SER A 249 7.85 3.57 0.00
CA SER A 249 8.65 3.76 -1.22
C SER A 249 10.00 3.04 -1.20
N ASP A 250 10.58 2.88 -0.01
CA ASP A 250 11.86 2.21 0.22
C ASP A 250 11.82 1.44 1.55
N THR A 251 11.77 0.11 1.48
CA THR A 251 11.74 -0.74 2.68
C THR A 251 13.07 -0.73 3.43
N LYS A 252 14.19 -0.38 2.78
CA LYS A 252 15.52 -0.47 3.39
C LYS A 252 15.77 0.59 4.47
N VAL A 253 14.97 1.65 4.50
CA VAL A 253 15.07 2.71 5.53
C VAL A 253 14.13 2.49 6.72
N LEU A 254 13.28 1.44 6.68
CA LEU A 254 12.25 1.21 7.69
C LEU A 254 12.82 0.85 9.05
N SER A 255 13.85 0.01 9.11
CA SER A 255 14.45 -0.43 10.38
C SER A 255 14.98 0.76 11.18
N GLU A 256 15.70 1.67 10.51
CA GLU A 256 16.24 2.88 11.15
C GLU A 256 15.12 3.81 11.67
N ALA A 257 14.08 4.03 10.85
CA ALA A 257 12.94 4.85 11.24
C ALA A 257 12.19 4.24 12.43
N PHE A 258 11.97 2.93 12.40
CA PHE A 258 11.32 2.18 13.46
C PHE A 258 12.11 2.23 14.77
N PHE A 259 13.44 2.05 14.74
CA PHE A 259 14.25 2.13 15.95
C PHE A 259 14.23 3.54 16.56
N LYS A 260 14.36 4.59 15.74
CA LYS A 260 14.27 5.97 16.23
C LYS A 260 12.91 6.27 16.87
N GLY A 261 11.82 5.81 16.25
CA GLY A 261 10.48 5.94 16.80
C GLY A 261 10.33 5.17 18.12
N THR A 262 10.84 3.94 18.19
CA THR A 262 10.75 3.08 19.37
C THR A 262 11.62 3.59 20.53
N GLU A 263 12.78 4.19 20.25
CA GLU A 263 13.63 4.85 21.25
C GLU A 263 12.91 6.04 21.91
N SER A 264 12.08 6.75 21.14
CA SER A 264 11.29 7.87 21.64
C SER A 264 10.07 7.47 22.48
N THR A 265 9.70 6.18 22.50
CA THR A 265 8.42 5.69 23.06
C THR A 265 8.60 4.70 24.21
N GLY A 266 9.29 5.04 25.31
CA GLY A 266 9.30 4.21 26.53
C GLY A 266 9.81 2.76 26.41
N HIS A 267 10.18 2.31 25.20
CA HIS A 267 10.59 0.95 24.85
C HIS A 267 12.10 0.84 24.64
N ALA A 268 12.84 1.94 24.84
CA ALA A 268 14.26 2.05 24.54
C ALA A 268 15.11 0.97 25.24
N GLU A 269 14.75 0.57 26.46
CA GLU A 269 15.46 -0.47 27.22
C GLU A 269 15.37 -1.87 26.59
N PHE A 270 14.32 -2.12 25.79
CA PHE A 270 14.09 -3.42 25.13
C PHE A 270 14.71 -3.50 23.72
N LEU A 271 15.19 -2.38 23.17
CA LEU A 271 15.88 -2.33 21.87
C LEU A 271 17.32 -2.84 21.97
N THR A 272 17.47 -4.12 22.31
CA THR A 272 18.77 -4.77 22.43
C THR A 272 19.53 -4.80 21.09
N LYS A 273 20.87 -4.88 21.15
CA LYS A 273 21.70 -5.07 19.94
C LYS A 273 21.30 -6.30 19.12
N ASN A 274 20.92 -7.38 19.81
CA ASN A 274 20.46 -8.60 19.17
C ASN A 274 19.14 -8.40 18.41
N TYR A 275 18.17 -7.71 19.01
CA TYR A 275 16.91 -7.39 18.36
C TYR A 275 17.11 -6.52 17.11
N LYS A 276 17.91 -5.44 17.22
CA LYS A 276 18.23 -4.57 16.08
C LYS A 276 18.87 -5.37 14.94
N ALA A 277 19.86 -6.21 15.23
CA ALA A 277 20.53 -7.04 14.24
C ALA A 277 19.59 -8.04 13.54
N LYS A 278 18.64 -8.64 14.25
CA LYS A 278 17.64 -9.54 13.65
C LYS A 278 16.74 -8.83 12.65
N ILE A 279 16.24 -7.64 12.99
CA ILE A 279 15.41 -6.81 12.12
C ILE A 279 16.19 -6.33 10.90
N GLU A 280 17.42 -5.84 11.10
CA GLU A 280 18.29 -5.42 9.98
C GLU A 280 18.62 -6.59 9.06
N GLN A 281 18.90 -7.77 9.61
CA GLN A 281 19.16 -8.98 8.83
C GLN A 281 17.93 -9.43 8.02
N TYR A 282 16.73 -9.28 8.59
CA TYR A 282 15.48 -9.54 7.88
C TYR A 282 15.37 -8.64 6.64
N TYR A 283 15.46 -7.32 6.81
CA TYR A 283 15.34 -6.38 5.69
C TYR A 283 16.53 -6.46 4.72
N LEU A 284 17.70 -6.93 5.14
CA LEU A 284 18.83 -7.17 4.24
C LEU A 284 18.57 -8.35 3.29
N LYS A 285 17.92 -9.41 3.78
CA LYS A 285 17.62 -10.63 3.00
C LYS A 285 16.36 -10.52 2.16
N ASP A 286 15.43 -9.64 2.51
CA ASP A 286 14.19 -9.43 1.77
C ASP A 286 14.44 -8.64 0.48
N ASP A 287 14.02 -9.20 -0.66
CA ASP A 287 14.15 -8.57 -1.98
C ASP A 287 13.10 -7.47 -2.19
N THR A 288 12.10 -7.37 -1.31
CA THR A 288 11.06 -6.33 -1.36
C THR A 288 11.69 -4.96 -1.15
N LEU A 289 11.52 -4.04 -2.11
CA LEU A 289 12.04 -2.67 -2.05
C LEU A 289 10.94 -1.62 -1.89
N SER A 290 9.71 -1.89 -2.32
CA SER A 290 8.56 -1.03 -2.02
C SER A 290 7.29 -1.85 -1.83
N LEU A 291 6.38 -1.31 -1.04
CA LEU A 291 5.22 -2.03 -0.49
C LEU A 291 4.02 -1.09 -0.36
N LEU A 292 2.84 -1.59 -0.72
CA LEU A 292 1.54 -0.98 -0.41
C LEU A 292 0.75 -1.96 0.45
N SER A 293 0.52 -1.60 1.71
CA SER A 293 -0.30 -2.36 2.66
C SER A 293 -1.71 -1.79 2.70
N ILE A 294 -2.71 -2.65 2.52
CA ILE A 294 -4.12 -2.27 2.42
C ILE A 294 -4.89 -3.04 3.49
N PRO A 295 -5.48 -2.35 4.49
CA PRO A 295 -6.30 -3.02 5.49
C PRO A 295 -7.63 -3.46 4.86
N LEU A 296 -8.06 -4.67 5.19
CA LEU A 296 -9.34 -5.24 4.82
C LEU A 296 -10.19 -5.41 6.08
N PHE A 297 -11.43 -4.98 5.99
CA PHE A 297 -12.39 -5.01 7.08
C PHE A 297 -13.57 -5.90 6.69
N ASP A 298 -14.17 -6.54 7.69
CA ASP A 298 -15.43 -7.25 7.51
C ASP A 298 -16.61 -6.27 7.35
N SER A 299 -17.79 -6.81 7.06
CA SER A 299 -19.05 -6.06 6.99
C SER A 299 -19.43 -5.30 8.27
N ASN A 300 -18.84 -5.63 9.42
CA ASN A 300 -19.03 -4.97 10.72
C ASN A 300 -17.89 -4.00 11.06
N ASN A 301 -16.98 -3.74 10.13
CA ASN A 301 -15.82 -2.88 10.30
C ASN A 301 -14.77 -3.39 11.32
N ASN A 302 -14.72 -4.70 11.56
CA ASN A 302 -13.64 -5.35 12.30
C ASN A 302 -12.45 -5.67 11.37
N TYR A 303 -11.24 -5.75 11.93
CA TYR A 303 -10.07 -6.19 11.18
C TYR A 303 -10.27 -7.62 10.67
N LEU A 304 -10.08 -7.82 9.37
CA LEU A 304 -10.20 -9.11 8.71
C LEU A 304 -8.83 -9.59 8.23
N ALA A 305 -8.17 -8.76 7.43
CA ALA A 305 -6.91 -9.09 6.78
C ALA A 305 -6.14 -7.83 6.38
N VAL A 306 -4.90 -8.01 5.95
CA VAL A 306 -4.11 -6.99 5.24
C VAL A 306 -3.64 -7.56 3.91
N LEU A 307 -3.95 -6.87 2.82
CA LEU A 307 -3.39 -7.16 1.52
C LEU A 307 -2.14 -6.33 1.29
N ASN A 308 -1.03 -6.99 1.02
CA ASN A 308 0.23 -6.35 0.67
C ASN A 308 0.50 -6.55 -0.81
N ILE A 309 0.70 -5.46 -1.55
CA ILE A 309 1.18 -5.46 -2.95
C ILE A 309 2.56 -4.86 -2.96
N TYR A 310 3.55 -5.55 -3.52
CA TYR A 310 4.96 -5.17 -3.39
C TYR A 310 5.78 -5.47 -4.63
N SER A 311 6.96 -4.84 -4.69
CA SER A 311 7.89 -4.96 -5.82
C SER A 311 9.35 -4.97 -5.36
N GLU A 312 10.20 -5.57 -6.17
CA GLU A 312 11.67 -5.54 -6.05
C GLU A 312 12.26 -4.20 -6.54
N GLN A 313 11.42 -3.21 -6.87
CA GLN A 313 11.84 -1.87 -7.27
C GLN A 313 11.41 -0.84 -6.22
N LYS A 314 12.31 0.10 -5.88
CA LYS A 314 11.96 1.27 -5.06
C LYS A 314 10.99 2.17 -5.81
N ASN A 315 10.13 2.87 -5.07
CA ASN A 315 9.18 3.81 -5.67
C ASN A 315 8.28 3.16 -6.74
N MET A 316 7.78 1.92 -6.54
CA MET A 316 6.94 1.24 -7.54
C MET A 316 5.70 2.05 -7.96
N LEU A 317 5.16 2.87 -7.05
CA LEU A 317 4.04 3.78 -7.30
C LEU A 317 4.50 5.25 -7.37
N TYR A 318 5.80 5.51 -7.48
CA TYR A 318 6.45 6.82 -7.65
C TYR A 318 6.29 7.85 -6.52
N SER A 319 5.07 8.06 -6.03
CA SER A 319 4.75 9.03 -4.97
C SER A 319 3.58 8.52 -4.12
N GLU A 320 3.40 9.10 -2.93
CA GLU A 320 2.27 8.81 -2.05
C GLU A 320 0.92 9.13 -2.71
N ASP A 321 0.82 10.27 -3.42
CA ASP A 321 -0.41 10.65 -4.12
C ASP A 321 -0.82 9.65 -5.20
N ARG A 322 0.15 9.13 -5.96
CA ARG A 322 -0.12 8.10 -6.97
C ARG A 322 -0.44 6.76 -6.31
N ALA A 323 0.18 6.44 -5.17
CA ALA A 323 -0.18 5.26 -4.41
C ALA A 323 -1.62 5.33 -3.87
N LYS A 324 -2.04 6.51 -3.41
CA LYS A 324 -3.42 6.79 -3.01
C LYS A 324 -4.39 6.66 -4.18
N ALA A 325 -4.07 7.28 -5.33
CA ALA A 325 -4.89 7.17 -6.54
C ALA A 325 -5.02 5.72 -7.03
N PHE A 326 -3.93 4.95 -6.97
CA PHE A 326 -3.94 3.53 -7.29
C PHE A 326 -4.81 2.74 -6.31
N TYR A 327 -4.69 2.99 -4.99
CA TYR A 327 -5.54 2.37 -3.99
C TYR A 327 -7.02 2.67 -4.22
N ASP A 328 -7.38 3.95 -4.43
CA ASP A 328 -8.76 4.36 -4.70
C ASP A 328 -9.33 3.66 -5.95
N PHE A 329 -8.48 3.45 -6.97
CA PHE A 329 -8.84 2.71 -8.17
C PHE A 329 -9.06 1.21 -7.91
N ILE A 330 -8.20 0.54 -7.13
CA ILE A 330 -8.33 -0.90 -6.88
C ILE A 330 -9.28 -1.25 -5.73
N ARG A 331 -9.76 -0.27 -4.97
CA ARG A 331 -10.63 -0.46 -3.79
C ARG A 331 -11.86 -1.37 -4.04
N PRO A 332 -12.56 -1.32 -5.19
CA PRO A 332 -13.64 -2.27 -5.46
C PRO A 332 -13.16 -3.73 -5.49
N HIS A 333 -11.93 -3.98 -5.97
CA HIS A 333 -11.36 -5.33 -6.00
C HIS A 333 -10.95 -5.81 -4.60
N THR A 334 -10.46 -4.92 -3.73
CA THR A 334 -10.13 -5.27 -2.34
C THR A 334 -11.39 -5.61 -1.53
N GLN A 335 -12.52 -4.96 -1.82
CA GLN A 335 -13.82 -5.30 -1.23
C GLN A 335 -14.30 -6.70 -1.63
N PHE A 336 -14.07 -7.11 -2.88
CA PHE A 336 -14.37 -8.48 -3.29
C PHE A 336 -13.52 -9.51 -2.54
N VAL A 337 -12.23 -9.23 -2.32
CA VAL A 337 -11.37 -10.10 -1.49
C VAL A 337 -11.92 -10.21 -0.07
N ALA A 338 -12.25 -9.09 0.57
CA ALA A 338 -12.84 -9.09 1.91
C ALA A 338 -14.12 -9.93 1.97
N THR A 339 -15.02 -9.75 1.00
CA THR A 339 -16.27 -10.51 0.92
C THR A 339 -16.01 -12.02 0.75
N LEU A 340 -15.05 -12.41 -0.10
CA LEU A 340 -14.71 -13.82 -0.29
C LEU A 340 -14.12 -14.45 0.98
N ILE A 341 -13.30 -13.71 1.73
CA ILE A 341 -12.76 -14.16 3.02
C ILE A 341 -13.91 -14.32 4.03
N GLU A 342 -14.85 -13.37 4.11
CA GLU A 342 -16.03 -13.51 4.97
C GLU A 342 -16.86 -14.75 4.63
N GLU A 343 -17.10 -15.02 3.34
CA GLU A 343 -17.79 -16.25 2.92
C GLU A 343 -17.00 -17.52 3.26
N GLN A 344 -15.68 -17.49 3.16
CA GLN A 344 -14.83 -18.62 3.57
C GLN A 344 -14.95 -18.91 5.07
N ILE A 345 -14.93 -17.86 5.90
CA ILE A 345 -15.08 -17.98 7.36
C ILE A 345 -16.47 -18.57 7.69
N LYS A 346 -17.54 -18.09 7.02
CA LYS A 346 -18.89 -18.64 7.20
C LYS A 346 -18.95 -20.13 6.86
N VAL A 347 -18.40 -20.52 5.71
CA VAL A 347 -18.33 -21.92 5.25
C VAL A 347 -17.56 -22.80 6.24
N ALA A 348 -16.47 -22.29 6.83
CA ALA A 348 -15.70 -23.00 7.84
C ALA A 348 -16.44 -23.14 9.19
N SER A 349 -17.33 -22.22 9.53
CA SER A 349 -18.08 -22.19 10.80
C SER A 349 -19.35 -23.05 10.84
N LEU A 350 -19.96 -23.33 9.67
CA LEU A 350 -21.07 -24.28 9.49
C LEU A 350 -20.59 -25.70 9.75
#